data_AF-A0A6N8X7H6-F1
#
_entry.id   AF-A0A6N8X7H6-F1
#
_cell.length_a   1.000
_cell.length_b   1.000
_cell.length_c   1.000
_cell.angle_alpha   90.00
_cell.angle_beta   90.00
_cell.angle_gamma   90.00
#
_symmetry.space_group_name_H-M   'P 1'
#
loop_
_entity.id
_entity.type
_entity.pdbx_description
1 polymer ?
#
loop_
_entity_poly.entity_id
_entity_poly.type
_entity_poly.pdbx_seq_one_letter_code
_entity_poly.pdbx_strand_id
1 'polypeptide(L)' 'MRRGDVVTVAASGDYGKPRPAVVVQSDSFPATHASVVICQMTSSLADAPDFRVTVEPSKENGLQRMSQIMA' A
#
# COMPACT_ATOMS: atom_id res chain seq x y z
N MET A 1 5.54 -11.67 1.68
CA MET A 1 4.58 -10.56 1.85
C MET A 1 3.59 -11.01 2.89
N ARG A 2 3.38 -10.22 3.93
CA ARG A 2 2.42 -10.45 5.01
C ARG A 2 1.47 -9.27 5.10
N ARG A 3 0.32 -9.47 5.71
CA ARG A 3 -0.64 -8.39 5.96
C ARG A 3 0.03 -7.25 6.74
N GLY A 4 -0.09 -6.03 6.21
CA GLY A 4 0.54 -4.83 6.78
C GLY A 4 1.91 -4.48 6.18
N ASP A 5 2.55 -5.36 5.41
CA ASP A 5 3.79 -5.03 4.70
C ASP A 5 3.53 -3.88 3.71
N VAL A 6 4.44 -2.90 3.68
CA VAL A 6 4.50 -1.88 2.63
C VAL A 6 5.41 -2.39 1.52
N VAL A 7 4.89 -2.45 0.30
CA VAL A 7 5.56 -2.99 -0.88
C VAL A 7 5.50 -2.01 -2.04
N THR A 8 6.50 -2.03 -2.92
CA THR A 8 6.46 -1.24 -4.16
C THR A 8 5.76 -2.03 -5.25
N VAL A 9 4.70 -1.46 -5.82
CA VAL A 9 3.89 -2.08 -6.88
C VAL A 9 3.87 -1.18 -8.11
N ALA A 10 3.95 -1.79 -9.28
CA ALA A 10 3.65 -1.16 -10.57
C ALA A 10 2.57 -2.00 -11.25
N ALA A 11 1.39 -1.43 -11.48
CA ALA A 11 0.29 -2.09 -12.16
C ALA A 11 0.17 -1.57 -13.60
N SER A 12 -0.41 -2.33 -14.51
CA SER A 12 -0.63 -1.84 -15.88
C SER A 12 -1.53 -0.60 -15.93
N GLY A 13 -1.38 0.22 -16.98
CA GLY A 13 -2.18 1.44 -17.18
C GLY A 13 -1.71 2.63 -16.33
N ASP A 14 -2.67 3.39 -15.81
CA ASP A 14 -2.43 4.66 -15.08
C ASP A 14 -1.57 4.52 -13.81
N TYR A 15 -1.45 3.29 -13.30
CA TYR A 15 -0.66 2.92 -12.13
C TYR A 15 0.69 2.26 -12.47
N GLY A 16 1.19 2.45 -13.69
CA GLY A 16 2.45 1.88 -14.18
C GLY A 16 3.71 2.41 -13.49
N LYS A 17 3.62 3.56 -12.81
CA LYS A 17 4.74 4.08 -12.02
C LYS A 17 4.85 3.29 -10.71
N PRO A 18 6.04 2.75 -10.36
CA PRO A 18 6.25 2.09 -9.09
C PRO A 18 5.86 2.99 -7.92
N ARG A 19 4.94 2.52 -7.08
CA ARG A 19 4.41 3.27 -5.92
C ARG A 19 4.26 2.34 -4.71
N PRO A 20 4.37 2.87 -3.48
CA PRO A 20 4.05 2.10 -2.29
C PRO A 20 2.59 1.63 -2.27
N ALA A 21 2.37 0.45 -1.74
CA ALA A 21 1.08 -0.14 -1.44
C ALA A 21 1.18 -0.95 -0.15
N VAL A 22 0.08 -1.08 0.59
CA VAL A 22 0.02 -1.94 1.77
C VAL A 22 -0.66 -3.26 1.41
N VAL A 23 -0.10 -4.37 1.88
CA VAL A 23 -0.72 -5.69 1.74
C VAL A 23 -1.89 -5.81 2.70
N VAL A 24 -3.08 -6.07 2.17
CA VAL A 24 -4.31 -6.26 2.97
C VAL A 24 -4.82 -7.71 2.95
N GLN A 25 -4.24 -8.56 2.09
CA GLN A 25 -4.54 -9.99 2.05
C GLN A 25 -4.28 -10.65 3.40
N SER A 26 -5.15 -11.57 3.80
CA SER A 26 -4.97 -12.37 5.01
C SER A 26 -3.75 -13.29 4.89
N ASP A 27 -2.97 -13.39 5.96
CA ASP A 27 -1.84 -14.32 6.07
C ASP A 27 -2.27 -15.80 6.06
N SER A 28 -3.57 -16.09 6.14
CA SER A 28 -4.10 -17.46 6.02
C SER A 28 -4.09 -18.00 4.59
N PHE A 29 -3.83 -17.16 3.58
CA PHE A 29 -3.70 -17.63 2.19
C PHE A 29 -2.40 -18.45 2.03
N PRO A 30 -2.41 -19.53 1.22
CA PRO A 30 -1.20 -20.27 0.94
C PRO A 30 -0.12 -19.37 0.34
N ALA A 31 1.12 -19.52 0.81
CA ALA A 31 2.26 -18.73 0.30
C ALA A 31 2.53 -18.94 -1.20
N THR A 32 2.02 -20.04 -1.77
CA THR A 32 2.11 -20.38 -3.20
C THR A 32 1.04 -19.71 -4.06
N HIS A 33 0.10 -18.96 -3.46
CA HIS A 33 -0.93 -18.25 -4.22
C HIS A 33 -0.29 -17.18 -5.12
N ALA A 34 -0.64 -17.17 -6.39
CA ALA A 34 0.05 -16.37 -7.41
C ALA A 34 -0.27 -14.86 -7.37
N SER A 35 -1.16 -14.42 -6.48
CA SER A 35 -1.61 -13.03 -6.39
C SER A 35 -1.75 -12.56 -4.95
N VAL A 36 -1.62 -11.25 -4.78
CA VAL A 36 -1.73 -10.54 -3.51
C VAL A 36 -2.77 -9.43 -3.61
N VAL A 37 -3.52 -9.21 -2.52
CA VAL A 37 -4.47 -8.10 -2.39
C VAL A 37 -3.79 -6.95 -1.67
N ILE A 38 -3.80 -5.77 -2.29
CA ILE A 38 -3.12 -4.56 -1.81
C ILE A 38 -4.06 -3.36 -1.86
N CYS A 39 -3.80 -2.36 -1.01
CA CYS A 39 -4.32 -1.00 -1.16
C CYS A 39 -3.17 -0.08 -1.57
N GLN A 40 -3.36 0.68 -2.65
CA GLN A 40 -2.34 1.62 -3.11
C GLN A 40 -2.19 2.80 -2.16
N MET A 41 -1.00 3.41 -2.16
CA MET A 41 -0.70 4.60 -1.38
C MET A 41 -0.37 5.79 -2.29
N THR A 42 -0.69 6.98 -1.80
CA THR A 42 -0.32 8.24 -2.44
C THR A 42 0.17 9.23 -1.41
N SER A 43 1.11 10.07 -1.81
CA SER A 43 1.55 11.21 -0.98
C SER A 43 0.86 12.51 -1.40
N SER A 44 -0.08 12.45 -2.35
CA SER A 44 -1.05 13.52 -2.56
C SER A 44 -2.15 13.37 -1.53
N LEU A 45 -2.11 14.23 -0.52
CA LEU A 45 -3.04 14.17 0.60
C LEU A 45 -4.40 14.74 0.21
N ALA A 46 -5.47 14.12 0.67
CA ALA A 46 -6.84 14.59 0.53
C ALA A 46 -7.53 14.59 1.90
N ASP A 47 -8.42 15.55 2.11
CA ASP A 47 -9.29 15.62 3.29
C ASP A 47 -10.50 14.71 3.10
N ALA A 48 -10.28 13.41 3.30
CA ALA A 48 -11.29 12.36 3.16
C ALA A 48 -11.02 11.23 4.18
N PRO A 49 -11.18 11.51 5.49
CA PRO A 49 -10.70 10.64 6.57
C PRO A 49 -11.31 9.23 6.54
N ASP A 50 -12.53 9.08 6.02
CA ASP A 50 -13.22 7.77 5.92
C ASP A 50 -12.58 6.83 4.88
N PHE A 51 -11.84 7.38 3.91
CA PHE A 51 -11.25 6.63 2.78
C PHE A 51 -9.72 6.80 2.68
N ARG A 52 -9.12 7.57 3.60
CA ARG A 52 -7.72 7.98 3.56
C ARG A 52 -7.07 7.78 4.91
N VAL A 53 -6.47 6.61 5.10
CA VAL A 53 -5.68 6.32 6.30
C VAL A 53 -4.31 6.97 6.15
N THR A 54 -4.04 7.99 6.95
CA THR A 54 -2.75 8.69 6.98
C THR A 54 -1.68 7.83 7.66
N VAL A 55 -0.51 7.75 7.04
CA VAL A 55 0.67 7.02 7.54
C VAL A 55 1.87 7.95 7.51
N GLU A 56 2.49 8.14 8.67
CA GLU A 56 3.74 8.89 8.82
C GLU A 56 4.95 8.08 8.32
N PRO A 57 5.96 8.72 7.74
CA PRO A 57 7.16 8.02 7.31
C PRO A 57 7.98 7.52 8.49
N SER A 58 8.44 6.28 8.41
CA SER A 58 9.31 5.68 9.42
C SER A 58 10.36 4.79 8.77
N LYS A 59 11.42 4.47 9.52
CA LYS A 59 12.42 3.49 9.07
C LYS A 59 11.80 2.10 8.83
N GLU A 60 10.77 1.77 9.59
CA GLU A 60 10.11 0.45 9.54
C GLU A 60 9.22 0.31 8.30
N ASN A 61 8.44 1.34 7.96
CA ASN A 61 7.54 1.29 6.80
C ASN A 61 8.20 1.72 5.48
N GLY A 62 9.43 2.25 5.53
CA GLY A 62 10.22 2.62 4.36
C GLY A 62 9.68 3.81 3.56
N LEU A 63 8.64 4.51 4.05
CA LEU A 63 8.12 5.70 3.41
C LEU A 63 9.07 6.89 3.64
N GLN A 64 9.22 7.73 2.61
CA GLN A 64 10.06 8.94 2.70
C GLN A 64 9.27 10.21 3.04
N ARG A 65 7.95 10.16 2.90
CA ARG A 65 7.03 11.28 3.14
C ARG A 65 5.69 10.75 3.60
N MET A 66 4.95 11.59 4.34
CA MET A 66 3.58 11.32 4.73
C MET A 66 2.76 10.88 3.52
N SER A 67 2.04 9.78 3.69
CA SER A 67 1.27 9.16 2.61
C SER A 67 -0.06 8.65 3.15
N GLN A 68 -1.06 8.57 2.29
CA GLN A 68 -2.37 8.02 2.60
C GLN A 68 -2.57 6.71 1.85
N ILE A 69 -3.08 5.70 2.56
CA ILE A 69 -3.65 4.50 1.95
C ILE A 69 -5.01 4.88 1.36
N MET A 70 -5.28 4.42 0.14
CA MET A 70 -6.57 4.58 -0.54
C MET A 70 -7.41 3.34 -0.27
N ALA A 71 -8.27 3.39 0.77
CA ALA A 71 -9.03 2.25 1.28
C ALA A 71 -10.54 2.50 1.19
#